data_AF-A0A9X4FE80-F1
#
_entry.id   AF-A0A9X4FE80-F1
#
_cell.length_a   1.000
_cell.length_b   1.000
_cell.length_c   1.000
_cell.angle_alpha   90.00
_cell.angle_beta   90.00
_cell.angle_gamma   90.00
#
_symmetry.space_group_name_H-M   'P 1'
#
loop_
_entity.id
_entity.type
_entity.pdbx_description
1 polymer ?
#
loop_
_entity_poly.entity_id
_entity_poly.type
_entity_poly.pdbx_seq_one_letter_code
_entity_poly.pdbx_strand_id
1 'polypeptide(L)'
;MEDQQLPIQYTVVSALKLVRANWLTLLFLCSPFCVVNGYFVLGWVDISQPQVIFTPLNMLIGLLYLATAAMATVRIHRLALLDEKSCSLGAIFHISIREWRFVGWWGVLASALFGAMFIPLFLVGSLASTVGAAQWVLQLMTYGVMLPICWLLARWSLVLPATALDHQPRGLTIAWRRSKPHSKSLFILIGVIPTLFNIVLQPLFASNILMVTFLASAIWLFVCAVEICILSLSYQWIIQREAAEQKLENRVPEFNA
;
A
#
# COMPACT_ATOMS: atom_id res chain seq x y z
N MET A 1 -6.28 -20.39 -24.02
CA MET A 1 -6.84 -19.03 -23.89
C MET A 1 -5.67 -18.13 -23.52
N GLU A 2 -5.34 -17.12 -24.33
CA GLU A 2 -4.28 -16.17 -23.98
C GLU A 2 -4.58 -15.55 -22.60
N ASP A 3 -3.63 -15.68 -21.67
CA ASP A 3 -3.66 -15.01 -20.37
C ASP A 3 -3.67 -13.49 -20.61
N GLN A 4 -4.87 -12.91 -20.83
CA GLN A 4 -5.00 -11.47 -20.90
C GLN A 4 -4.43 -10.87 -19.60
N GLN A 5 -3.35 -10.11 -19.70
CA GLN A 5 -2.72 -9.56 -18.51
C GLN A 5 -3.53 -8.36 -18.01
N LEU A 6 -3.43 -8.07 -16.71
CA LEU A 6 -4.08 -6.92 -16.12
C LEU A 6 -3.59 -5.64 -16.83
N PRO A 7 -4.50 -4.82 -17.42
CA PRO A 7 -4.13 -3.71 -18.27
C PRO A 7 -3.58 -2.55 -17.45
N ILE A 8 -2.25 -2.47 -17.33
CA ILE A 8 -1.53 -1.52 -16.48
C ILE A 8 -1.96 -0.07 -16.75
N GLN A 9 -1.96 0.35 -18.02
CA GLN A 9 -2.31 1.72 -18.41
C GLN A 9 -3.76 2.07 -18.05
N TYR A 10 -4.69 1.16 -18.30
CA TYR A 10 -6.10 1.36 -17.97
C TYR A 10 -6.30 1.52 -16.46
N THR A 11 -5.66 0.69 -15.65
CA THR A 11 -5.76 0.75 -14.19
C THR A 11 -5.21 2.06 -13.64
N VAL A 12 -4.05 2.51 -14.12
CA VAL A 12 -3.44 3.78 -13.69
C VAL A 12 -4.31 4.98 -14.08
N VAL A 13 -4.76 5.04 -15.34
CA VAL A 13 -5.62 6.13 -15.82
C VAL A 13 -6.96 6.16 -15.08
N SER A 14 -7.55 4.99 -14.82
CA SER A 14 -8.81 4.88 -14.07
C SER A 14 -8.64 5.32 -12.62
N ALA A 15 -7.53 4.93 -11.96
CA ALA A 15 -7.21 5.38 -10.61
C ALA A 15 -7.05 6.90 -10.54
N LEU A 16 -6.29 7.49 -11.48
CA LEU A 16 -6.10 8.94 -11.56
C LEU A 16 -7.43 9.68 -11.80
N LYS A 17 -8.29 9.17 -12.69
CA LYS A 17 -9.62 9.75 -12.93
C LYS A 17 -10.49 9.68 -11.68
N LEU A 18 -10.48 8.56 -10.97
CA LEU A 18 -11.25 8.37 -9.74
C LEU A 18 -10.80 9.32 -8.62
N VAL A 19 -9.49 9.45 -8.42
CA VAL A 19 -8.92 10.39 -7.44
C VAL A 19 -9.25 11.83 -7.81
N ARG A 20 -9.09 12.20 -9.10
CA ARG A 20 -9.42 13.54 -9.59
C ARG A 20 -10.91 13.87 -9.45
N ALA A 21 -11.79 12.92 -9.76
CA ALA A 21 -13.24 13.13 -9.68
C ALA A 21 -13.72 13.32 -8.24
N ASN A 22 -13.07 12.66 -7.27
CA ASN A 22 -13.48 12.66 -5.86
C ASN A 22 -12.47 13.35 -4.92
N TRP A 23 -11.65 14.27 -5.43
CA TRP A 23 -10.52 14.83 -4.66
C TRP A 23 -10.94 15.53 -3.36
N LEU A 24 -12.04 16.28 -3.37
CA LEU A 24 -12.58 16.93 -2.17
C LEU A 24 -13.05 15.91 -1.13
N THR A 25 -13.76 14.87 -1.58
CA THR A 25 -14.23 13.79 -0.71
C THR A 25 -13.05 13.03 -0.12
N LEU A 26 -12.01 12.77 -0.90
CA LEU A 26 -10.78 12.14 -0.44
C LEU A 26 -10.06 12.99 0.61
N LEU A 27 -9.85 14.29 0.34
CA LEU A 27 -9.26 15.21 1.32
C LEU A 27 -10.06 15.26 2.62
N PHE A 28 -11.39 15.27 2.53
CA PHE A 28 -12.25 15.27 3.69
C PHE A 28 -12.15 13.97 4.49
N LEU A 29 -12.15 12.81 3.83
CA LEU A 29 -12.01 11.49 4.46
C LEU A 29 -10.62 11.30 5.09
N CYS A 30 -9.57 11.85 4.46
CA CYS A 30 -8.20 11.82 4.93
C CYS A 30 -7.85 12.95 5.91
N SER A 31 -8.77 13.89 6.18
CA SER A 31 -8.47 15.08 6.99
C SER A 31 -7.88 14.79 8.38
N PRO A 32 -8.30 13.75 9.14
CA PRO A 32 -7.66 13.44 10.42
C PRO A 32 -6.20 13.00 10.23
N PHE A 33 -5.93 12.24 9.17
CA PHE A 33 -4.58 11.80 8.84
C PHE A 33 -3.70 12.96 8.38
N CYS A 34 -4.23 13.90 7.59
CA CYS A 34 -3.50 15.09 7.16
C CYS A 34 -3.05 15.95 8.36
N VAL A 35 -3.92 16.11 9.38
CA VAL A 35 -3.57 16.86 10.59
C VAL A 35 -2.44 16.18 11.36
N VAL A 36 -2.54 14.86 11.58
CA VAL A 36 -1.50 14.12 12.30
C VAL A 36 -0.20 14.07 11.49
N ASN A 37 -0.26 13.90 10.16
CA ASN A 37 0.91 13.95 9.29
C ASN A 37 1.60 15.33 9.32
N GLY A 38 0.83 16.42 9.37
CA GLY A 38 1.35 17.78 9.51
C GLY A 38 2.21 17.96 10.77
N TYR A 39 1.86 17.30 11.88
CA TYR A 39 2.66 17.31 13.10
C TYR A 39 4.07 16.74 12.88
N PHE A 40 4.19 15.65 12.10
CA PHE A 40 5.49 15.06 11.75
C PHE A 40 6.26 15.92 10.72
N VAL A 41 5.57 16.45 9.71
CA VAL A 41 6.19 17.27 8.64
C VAL A 41 6.80 18.57 9.17
N LEU A 42 6.16 19.17 10.19
CA LEU A 42 6.65 20.40 10.82
C LEU A 42 7.91 20.17 11.68
N GLY A 43 8.41 18.94 11.79
CA GLY A 43 9.65 18.64 12.50
C GLY A 43 9.54 18.71 14.03
N TRP A 44 8.31 18.66 14.58
CA TRP A 44 8.10 18.60 16.04
C TRP A 44 8.67 17.33 16.68
N VAL A 45 8.92 16.29 15.87
CA VAL A 45 9.56 15.05 16.28
C VAL A 45 10.74 14.78 15.36
N ASP A 46 11.94 14.85 15.94
CA ASP A 46 13.15 14.39 15.26
C ASP A 46 13.24 12.87 15.34
N ILE A 47 12.89 12.20 14.23
CA ILE A 47 12.90 10.73 14.09
C ILE A 47 14.34 10.18 14.19
N SER A 48 15.37 11.03 14.06
CA SER A 48 16.75 10.60 14.23
C SER A 48 17.14 10.36 15.69
N GLN A 49 16.36 10.87 16.66
CA GLN A 49 16.65 10.74 18.08
C GLN A 49 15.68 9.77 18.78
N PRO A 50 16.13 8.54 19.13
CA PRO A 50 15.27 7.54 19.76
C PRO A 50 14.61 8.04 21.05
N GLN A 51 15.31 8.86 21.83
CA GLN A 51 14.81 9.38 23.10
C GLN A 51 13.59 10.29 22.93
N VAL A 52 13.49 11.01 21.82
CA VAL A 52 12.35 11.87 21.50
C VAL A 52 11.15 11.01 21.08
N ILE A 53 11.39 9.94 20.30
CA ILE A 53 10.34 9.03 19.81
C ILE A 53 9.62 8.32 20.96
N PHE A 54 10.35 7.83 21.96
CA PHE A 54 9.79 7.05 23.08
C PHE A 54 9.18 7.91 24.19
N THR A 55 9.00 9.22 23.98
CA THR A 55 8.23 10.03 24.91
C THR A 55 6.75 9.64 24.87
N PRO A 56 6.02 9.63 26.00
CA PRO A 56 4.62 9.22 26.04
C PRO A 56 3.72 9.98 25.05
N LEU A 57 3.99 11.28 24.84
CA LEU A 57 3.28 12.11 23.87
C LEU A 57 3.51 11.62 22.43
N ASN A 58 4.77 11.38 22.04
CA ASN A 58 5.09 10.93 20.68
C ASN A 58 4.63 9.50 20.41
N MET A 59 4.60 8.64 21.43
CA MET A 59 3.97 7.32 21.33
C MET A 59 2.46 7.43 21.09
N LEU A 60 1.76 8.31 21.82
CA LEU A 60 0.34 8.56 21.61
C LEU A 60 0.06 9.10 20.19
N ILE A 61 0.87 10.05 19.73
CA ILE A 61 0.75 10.63 18.39
C ILE A 61 1.05 9.58 17.31
N GLY A 62 2.02 8.68 17.54
CA GLY A 62 2.29 7.55 16.65
C GLY A 62 1.12 6.56 16.56
N LEU A 63 0.44 6.27 17.68
CA LEU A 63 -0.79 5.47 17.68
C LEU A 63 -1.92 6.16 16.93
N LEU A 64 -2.09 7.47 17.11
CA LEU A 64 -3.06 8.27 16.37
C LEU A 64 -2.75 8.28 14.87
N TYR A 65 -1.48 8.36 14.49
CA TYR A 65 -1.03 8.29 13.10
C TYR A 65 -1.42 6.94 12.49
N LEU A 66 -1.14 5.83 13.17
CA LEU A 66 -1.51 4.49 12.71
C LEU A 66 -3.03 4.34 12.56
N ALA A 67 -3.80 4.79 13.55
CA ALA A 67 -5.25 4.70 13.53
C ALA A 67 -5.88 5.54 12.41
N THR A 68 -5.44 6.79 12.25
CA THR A 68 -5.94 7.70 11.20
C THR A 68 -5.51 7.26 9.80
N ALA A 69 -4.31 6.70 9.65
CA ALA A 69 -3.84 6.11 8.39
C ALA A 69 -4.68 4.89 7.99
N ALA A 70 -4.99 4.00 8.94
CA ALA A 70 -5.84 2.84 8.68
C ALA A 70 -7.27 3.28 8.30
N MET A 71 -7.84 4.26 9.01
CA MET A 71 -9.15 4.84 8.67
C MET A 71 -9.15 5.43 7.25
N ALA A 72 -8.15 6.24 6.91
CA ALA A 72 -8.02 6.83 5.58
C ALA A 72 -7.95 5.74 4.50
N THR A 73 -7.11 4.72 4.70
CA THR A 73 -6.89 3.66 3.71
C THR A 73 -8.15 2.83 3.48
N VAL A 74 -8.85 2.41 4.53
CA VAL A 74 -10.11 1.66 4.42
C VAL A 74 -11.19 2.48 3.69
N ARG A 75 -11.28 3.79 3.97
CA ARG A 75 -12.25 4.68 3.34
C ARG A 75 -11.95 4.88 1.85
N ILE A 76 -10.68 5.05 1.47
CA ILE A 76 -10.28 5.14 0.06
C ILE A 76 -10.61 3.83 -0.67
N HIS A 77 -10.32 2.67 -0.06
CA HIS A 77 -10.68 1.37 -0.63
C HIS A 77 -12.20 1.25 -0.88
N ARG A 78 -13.03 1.64 0.08
CA ARG A 78 -14.50 1.60 -0.07
C ARG A 78 -15.02 2.58 -1.10
N LEU A 79 -14.48 3.80 -1.14
CA LEU A 79 -14.83 4.77 -2.17
C LEU A 79 -14.49 4.22 -3.56
N ALA A 80 -13.33 3.58 -3.71
CA ALA A 80 -12.91 3.01 -4.99
C ALA A 80 -13.70 1.78 -5.42
N LEU A 81 -14.13 0.93 -4.47
CA LEU A 81 -14.78 -0.35 -4.76
C LEU A 81 -16.32 -0.27 -4.78
N LEU A 82 -16.91 0.61 -3.97
CA LEU A 82 -18.36 0.66 -3.71
C LEU A 82 -18.99 2.02 -4.06
N ASP A 83 -18.18 3.03 -4.45
CA ASP A 83 -18.62 4.43 -4.63
C ASP A 83 -19.39 4.98 -3.42
N GLU A 84 -19.10 4.45 -2.23
CA GLU A 84 -19.75 4.87 -0.98
C GLU A 84 -19.20 6.22 -0.52
N LYS A 85 -19.88 7.29 -0.93
CA LYS A 85 -19.62 8.66 -0.47
C LYS A 85 -20.14 8.84 0.95
N SER A 86 -19.41 8.31 1.92
CA SER A 86 -19.72 8.44 3.35
C SER A 86 -19.38 9.86 3.85
N CYS A 87 -20.16 10.86 3.46
CA CYS A 87 -19.92 12.28 3.77
C CYS A 87 -20.71 12.74 5.00
N SER A 88 -20.47 12.14 6.17
CA SER A 88 -21.04 12.63 7.44
C SER A 88 -19.93 12.83 8.47
N LEU A 89 -19.92 13.99 9.15
CA LEU A 89 -18.92 14.34 10.17
C LEU A 89 -18.87 13.31 11.32
N GLY A 90 -20.01 12.74 11.70
CA GLY A 90 -20.10 11.69 12.71
C GLY A 90 -19.50 10.35 12.25
N ALA A 91 -19.51 10.07 10.94
CA ALA A 91 -18.87 8.89 10.37
C ALA A 91 -17.34 9.02 10.30
N ILE A 92 -16.78 10.25 10.39
CA ILE A 92 -15.32 10.48 10.31
C ILE A 92 -14.58 9.97 11.55
N PHE A 93 -15.21 10.01 12.72
CA PHE A 93 -14.60 9.59 13.99
C PHE A 93 -15.05 8.21 14.46
N HIS A 94 -15.95 7.55 13.71
CA HIS A 94 -16.42 6.22 14.09
C HIS A 94 -15.40 5.15 13.66
N ILE A 95 -14.72 4.54 14.62
CA ILE A 95 -13.83 3.40 14.42
C ILE A 95 -14.69 2.13 14.37
N SER A 96 -14.70 1.44 13.23
CA SER A 96 -15.32 0.12 13.11
C SER A 96 -14.30 -0.99 13.44
N ILE A 97 -14.83 -2.20 13.62
CA ILE A 97 -14.01 -3.43 13.73
C ILE A 97 -13.18 -3.67 12.45
N ARG A 98 -13.58 -3.04 11.33
CA ARG A 98 -12.91 -3.15 10.03
C ARG A 98 -11.52 -2.52 10.06
N GLU A 99 -11.38 -1.32 10.62
CA GLU A 99 -10.10 -0.62 10.74
C GLU A 99 -9.14 -1.38 11.65
N TRP A 100 -9.64 -1.97 12.75
CA TRP A 100 -8.84 -2.83 13.62
C TRP A 100 -8.31 -4.07 12.91
N ARG A 101 -9.14 -4.73 12.09
CA ARG A 101 -8.72 -5.87 11.27
C ARG A 101 -7.70 -5.45 10.21
N PHE A 102 -7.85 -4.26 9.65
CA PHE A 102 -6.92 -3.69 8.70
C PHE A 102 -5.54 -3.45 9.33
N VAL A 103 -5.50 -2.85 10.52
CA VAL A 103 -4.27 -2.69 11.32
C VAL A 103 -3.64 -4.05 11.62
N GLY A 104 -4.45 -5.07 11.94
CA GLY A 104 -3.95 -6.45 12.12
C GLY A 104 -3.25 -7.00 10.89
N TRP A 105 -3.83 -6.83 9.69
CA TRP A 105 -3.20 -7.25 8.43
C TRP A 105 -1.98 -6.43 8.07
N TRP A 106 -1.96 -5.13 8.37
CA TRP A 106 -0.74 -4.32 8.27
C TRP A 106 0.36 -4.86 9.17
N GLY A 107 0.04 -5.23 10.42
CA GLY A 107 1.01 -5.87 11.33
C GLY A 107 1.54 -7.19 10.79
N VAL A 108 0.68 -8.02 10.18
CA VAL A 108 1.10 -9.28 9.54
C VAL A 108 1.98 -9.04 8.31
N LEU A 109 1.63 -8.06 7.46
CA LEU A 109 2.45 -7.71 6.29
C LEU A 109 3.79 -7.10 6.73
N ALA A 110 3.79 -6.24 7.74
CA ALA A 110 4.99 -5.62 8.29
C ALA A 110 5.91 -6.65 8.95
N SER A 111 5.37 -7.62 9.70
CA SER A 111 6.17 -8.69 10.30
C SER A 111 6.70 -9.66 9.25
N ALA A 112 5.90 -10.01 8.24
CA ALA A 112 6.35 -10.82 7.11
C ALA A 112 7.47 -10.12 6.32
N LEU A 113 7.34 -8.81 6.11
CA LEU A 113 8.38 -7.97 5.52
C LEU A 113 9.65 -7.97 6.35
N PHE A 114 9.50 -7.69 7.65
CA PHE A 114 10.63 -7.64 8.56
C PHE A 114 11.38 -8.97 8.55
N GLY A 115 10.67 -10.10 8.65
CA GLY A 115 11.28 -11.44 8.55
C GLY A 115 11.96 -11.70 7.21
N ALA A 116 11.31 -11.32 6.09
CA ALA A 116 11.84 -11.50 4.75
C ALA A 116 13.05 -10.61 4.46
N MET A 117 13.14 -9.44 5.08
CA MET A 117 14.25 -8.48 4.92
C MET A 117 15.39 -8.75 5.89
N PHE A 118 15.10 -9.12 7.13
CA PHE A 118 16.08 -9.22 8.19
C PHE A 118 17.15 -10.27 7.87
N ILE A 119 16.73 -11.48 7.49
CA ILE A 119 17.67 -12.59 7.23
C ILE A 119 18.61 -12.26 6.06
N PRO A 120 18.11 -11.86 4.87
CA PRO A 120 19.00 -11.60 3.74
C PRO A 120 19.87 -10.36 3.93
N LEU A 121 19.35 -9.28 4.53
CA LEU A 121 20.15 -8.07 4.79
C LEU A 121 21.22 -8.31 5.84
N PHE A 122 20.92 -9.11 6.88
CA PHE A 122 21.92 -9.51 7.86
C PHE A 122 23.04 -10.33 7.22
N LEU A 123 22.71 -11.27 6.34
CA LEU A 123 23.69 -12.07 5.60
C LEU A 123 24.53 -11.19 4.66
N VAL A 124 23.90 -10.31 3.88
CA VAL A 124 24.58 -9.38 2.97
C VAL A 124 25.52 -8.45 3.74
N GLY A 125 25.07 -7.88 4.86
CA GLY A 125 25.89 -7.01 5.71
C GLY A 125 27.09 -7.74 6.32
N SER A 126 26.88 -8.97 6.79
CA SER A 126 27.94 -9.80 7.38
C SER A 126 28.96 -10.27 6.34
N LEU A 127 28.52 -10.61 5.13
CA LEU A 127 29.41 -10.98 4.02
C LEU A 127 30.19 -9.77 3.50
N ALA A 128 29.53 -8.60 3.41
CA ALA A 128 30.20 -7.38 2.96
C ALA A 128 31.28 -6.92 3.94
N SER A 129 31.04 -7.03 5.24
CA SER A 129 32.02 -6.67 6.27
C SER A 129 33.21 -7.62 6.31
N THR A 130 32.99 -8.93 6.08
CA THR A 130 34.06 -9.93 6.06
C THR A 130 34.96 -9.84 4.82
N VAL A 131 34.39 -9.50 3.66
CA VAL A 131 35.13 -9.39 2.38
C VAL A 131 35.67 -7.97 2.14
N GLY A 132 35.31 -7.00 2.98
CA GLY A 132 35.69 -5.59 2.78
C GLY A 132 35.10 -5.00 1.50
N ALA A 133 33.87 -5.39 1.16
CA ALA A 133 33.23 -4.99 -0.08
C ALA A 133 33.00 -3.47 -0.12
N ALA A 134 33.16 -2.87 -1.31
CA ALA A 134 32.90 -1.45 -1.50
C ALA A 134 31.41 -1.12 -1.27
N GLN A 135 31.13 0.11 -0.80
CA GLN A 135 29.78 0.54 -0.42
C GLN A 135 28.75 0.44 -1.55
N TRP A 136 29.16 0.65 -2.80
CA TRP A 136 28.29 0.52 -3.97
C TRP A 136 27.86 -0.94 -4.23
N VAL A 137 28.74 -1.91 -3.91
CA VAL A 137 28.43 -3.34 -4.00
C VAL A 137 27.36 -3.70 -2.97
N LEU A 138 27.50 -3.18 -1.74
CA LEU A 138 26.50 -3.37 -0.68
C LEU A 138 25.14 -2.82 -1.10
N GLN A 139 25.09 -1.61 -1.67
CA GLN A 139 23.85 -1.02 -2.18
C GLN A 139 23.20 -1.86 -3.29
N LEU A 140 23.99 -2.34 -4.26
CA LEU A 140 23.48 -3.23 -5.31
C LEU A 140 22.90 -4.53 -4.74
N MET A 141 23.58 -5.15 -3.77
CA MET A 141 23.10 -6.36 -3.10
C MET A 141 21.79 -6.09 -2.33
N THR A 142 21.70 -4.95 -1.64
CA THR A 142 20.46 -4.53 -0.95
C THR A 142 19.31 -4.37 -1.94
N TYR A 143 19.51 -3.71 -3.08
CA TYR A 143 18.46 -3.60 -4.10
C TYR A 143 18.09 -4.95 -4.71
N GLY A 144 19.07 -5.83 -4.92
CA GLY A 144 18.85 -7.21 -5.37
C GLY A 144 17.95 -8.01 -4.42
N VAL A 145 18.12 -7.82 -3.10
CA VAL A 145 17.26 -8.42 -2.06
C VAL A 145 15.89 -7.75 -1.99
N MET A 146 15.78 -6.44 -2.21
CA MET A 146 14.51 -5.72 -2.14
C MET A 146 13.54 -6.16 -3.25
N LEU A 147 14.02 -6.41 -4.47
CA LEU A 147 13.17 -6.77 -5.61
C LEU A 147 12.24 -7.98 -5.36
N PRO A 148 12.72 -9.15 -4.91
CA PRO A 148 11.83 -10.29 -4.62
C PRO A 148 10.87 -10.00 -3.47
N ILE A 149 11.26 -9.17 -2.51
CA ILE A 149 10.42 -8.77 -1.38
C ILE A 149 9.28 -7.87 -1.86
N CYS A 150 9.56 -6.89 -2.71
CA CYS A 150 8.55 -6.06 -3.37
C CYS A 150 7.59 -6.92 -4.21
N TRP A 151 8.07 -7.99 -4.84
CA TRP A 151 7.24 -8.93 -5.57
C TRP A 151 6.30 -9.74 -4.67
N LEU A 152 6.78 -10.23 -3.53
CA LEU A 152 5.94 -10.89 -2.53
C LEU A 152 4.86 -9.94 -1.99
N LEU A 153 5.25 -8.71 -1.66
CA LEU A 153 4.34 -7.67 -1.17
C LEU A 153 3.25 -7.31 -2.16
N ALA A 154 3.61 -7.09 -3.43
CA ALA A 154 2.63 -6.76 -4.46
C ALA A 154 1.50 -7.80 -4.51
N ARG A 155 1.81 -9.07 -4.25
CA ARG A 155 0.84 -10.17 -4.22
C ARG A 155 0.04 -10.23 -2.93
N TRP A 156 0.70 -10.07 -1.78
CA TRP A 156 0.03 -10.11 -0.47
C TRP A 156 -0.80 -8.87 -0.16
N SER A 157 -0.48 -7.73 -0.78
CA SER A 157 -1.22 -6.47 -0.64
C SER A 157 -2.69 -6.59 -1.05
N LEU A 158 -3.06 -7.55 -1.90
CA LEU A 158 -4.46 -7.81 -2.28
C LEU A 158 -5.35 -8.23 -1.10
N VAL A 159 -4.78 -8.62 0.04
CA VAL A 159 -5.54 -8.84 1.27
C VAL A 159 -6.17 -7.55 1.78
N LEU A 160 -5.55 -6.39 1.54
CA LEU A 160 -6.02 -5.09 2.00
C LEU A 160 -7.41 -4.72 1.40
N PRO A 161 -7.61 -4.66 0.06
CA PRO A 161 -8.93 -4.42 -0.51
C PRO A 161 -9.93 -5.54 -0.17
N ALA A 162 -9.47 -6.80 -0.05
CA ALA A 162 -10.33 -7.90 0.40
C ALA A 162 -10.84 -7.74 1.83
N THR A 163 -10.09 -7.06 2.70
CA THR A 163 -10.53 -6.79 4.08
C THR A 163 -11.48 -5.61 4.16
N ALA A 164 -11.36 -4.64 3.26
CA ALA A 164 -12.31 -3.54 3.11
C ALA A 164 -13.69 -4.02 2.61
N LEU A 165 -13.73 -5.11 1.85
CA LEU A 165 -14.96 -5.77 1.40
C LEU A 165 -15.38 -6.86 2.40
N ASP A 166 -16.53 -6.69 3.04
CA ASP A 166 -16.91 -7.56 4.17
C ASP A 166 -17.14 -9.04 3.80
N HIS A 167 -17.41 -9.35 2.54
CA HIS A 167 -17.95 -10.64 2.09
C HIS A 167 -16.98 -11.47 1.24
N GLN A 168 -15.74 -11.03 1.05
CA GLN A 168 -14.75 -11.75 0.25
C GLN A 168 -13.92 -12.70 1.13
N PRO A 169 -13.52 -13.89 0.62
CA PRO A 169 -12.62 -14.79 1.31
C PRO A 169 -11.26 -14.11 1.55
N ARG A 170 -10.78 -14.15 2.80
CA ARG A 170 -9.62 -13.39 3.28
C ARG A 170 -8.44 -14.31 3.57
N GLY A 171 -7.23 -13.84 3.30
CA GLY A 171 -6.00 -14.51 3.72
C GLY A 171 -4.87 -14.41 2.69
N LEU A 172 -3.63 -14.54 3.16
CA LEU A 172 -2.43 -14.48 2.32
C LEU A 172 -2.41 -15.58 1.25
N THR A 173 -2.85 -16.80 1.61
CA THR A 173 -2.93 -17.93 0.66
C THR A 173 -3.92 -17.68 -0.46
N ILE A 174 -5.07 -17.06 -0.15
CA ILE A 174 -6.09 -16.71 -1.15
C ILE A 174 -5.57 -15.58 -2.04
N ALA A 175 -5.00 -14.52 -1.46
CA ALA A 175 -4.37 -13.43 -2.22
C ALA A 175 -3.24 -13.94 -3.12
N TRP A 176 -2.44 -14.90 -2.64
CA TRP A 176 -1.40 -15.54 -3.43
C TRP A 176 -1.97 -16.32 -4.61
N ARG A 177 -3.00 -17.15 -4.39
CA ARG A 177 -3.63 -17.92 -5.46
C ARG A 177 -4.22 -17.01 -6.55
N ARG A 178 -4.96 -15.97 -6.13
CA ARG A 178 -5.62 -15.00 -7.03
C ARG A 178 -4.63 -14.13 -7.81
N SER A 179 -3.48 -13.78 -7.21
CA SER A 179 -2.46 -12.96 -7.89
C SER A 179 -1.57 -13.75 -8.85
N LYS A 180 -1.56 -15.10 -8.81
CA LYS A 180 -0.65 -15.93 -9.61
C LYS A 180 -0.68 -15.61 -11.11
N PRO A 181 -1.85 -15.55 -11.80
CA PRO A 181 -1.90 -15.27 -13.24
C PRO A 181 -1.51 -13.83 -13.61
N HIS A 182 -1.57 -12.88 -12.67
CA HIS A 182 -1.35 -11.45 -12.94
C HIS A 182 -0.17 -10.85 -12.17
N SER A 183 0.73 -11.72 -11.67
CA SER A 183 1.82 -11.35 -10.77
C SER A 183 2.78 -10.30 -11.36
N LYS A 184 3.05 -10.34 -12.67
CA LYS A 184 3.92 -9.36 -13.35
C LYS A 184 3.32 -7.95 -13.36
N SER A 185 2.06 -7.82 -13.79
CA SER A 185 1.37 -6.53 -13.82
C SER A 185 1.18 -5.95 -12.42
N LEU A 186 0.85 -6.80 -11.43
CA LEU A 186 0.74 -6.39 -10.02
C LEU A 186 2.07 -5.88 -9.46
N PHE A 187 3.18 -6.54 -9.79
CA PHE A 187 4.51 -6.09 -9.38
C PHE A 187 4.86 -4.72 -9.95
N ILE A 188 4.53 -4.46 -11.22
CA ILE A 188 4.77 -3.14 -11.81
C ILE A 188 3.91 -2.07 -11.12
N LEU A 189 2.61 -2.36 -10.93
CA LEU A 189 1.66 -1.41 -10.38
C LEU A 189 1.89 -1.07 -8.90
N ILE A 190 2.23 -2.06 -8.09
CA ILE A 190 2.27 -1.94 -6.61
C ILE A 190 3.71 -2.00 -6.07
N GLY A 191 4.65 -2.55 -6.83
CA GLY A 191 6.08 -2.58 -6.47
C GLY A 191 6.84 -1.45 -7.15
N VAL A 192 6.94 -1.49 -8.48
CA VAL A 192 7.82 -0.61 -9.24
C VAL A 192 7.37 0.86 -9.19
N ILE A 193 6.10 1.14 -9.48
CA ILE A 193 5.59 2.52 -9.51
C ILE A 193 5.80 3.22 -8.14
N PRO A 194 5.39 2.63 -6.99
CA PRO A 194 5.61 3.25 -5.69
C PRO A 194 7.08 3.46 -5.35
N THR A 195 7.95 2.51 -5.68
CA THR A 195 9.39 2.65 -5.45
C THR A 195 9.98 3.80 -6.27
N LEU A 196 9.58 3.96 -7.54
CA LEU A 196 10.04 5.07 -8.37
C LEU A 196 9.63 6.43 -7.80
N PHE A 197 8.37 6.57 -7.35
CA PHE A 197 7.92 7.81 -6.71
C PHE A 197 8.71 8.10 -5.43
N ASN A 198 8.97 7.09 -4.59
CA ASN A 198 9.77 7.27 -3.39
C ASN A 198 11.21 7.71 -3.72
N ILE A 199 11.86 7.12 -4.72
CA ILE A 199 13.21 7.52 -5.16
C ILE A 199 13.22 8.98 -5.64
N VAL A 200 12.20 9.41 -6.39
CA VAL A 200 12.10 10.78 -6.89
C VAL A 200 11.81 11.79 -5.77
N LEU A 201 10.98 11.43 -4.79
CA LEU A 201 10.60 12.33 -3.69
C LEU A 201 11.63 12.37 -2.56
N GLN A 202 12.45 11.35 -2.38
CA GLN A 202 13.42 11.25 -1.29
C GLN A 202 14.36 12.47 -1.20
N PRO A 203 14.96 12.99 -2.28
CA PRO A 203 15.81 14.19 -2.22
C PRO A 203 15.05 15.43 -1.75
N LEU A 204 13.75 15.55 -2.06
CA LEU A 204 12.93 16.67 -1.64
C LEU A 204 12.72 16.66 -0.12
N PHE A 205 12.47 15.48 0.45
CA PHE A 205 12.38 15.32 1.91
C PHE A 205 13.72 15.60 2.62
N ALA A 206 14.85 15.34 1.95
CA ALA A 206 16.18 15.60 2.49
C ALA A 206 16.62 17.08 2.41
N SER A 207 15.86 17.94 1.72
CA SER A 207 16.25 19.33 1.46
C SER A 207 16.26 20.24 2.70
N ASN A 208 15.72 19.80 3.84
CA ASN A 208 15.55 20.55 5.10
C ASN A 208 14.80 21.90 4.97
N ILE A 209 14.27 22.24 3.79
CA ILE A 209 13.48 23.44 3.57
C ILE A 209 12.02 23.12 3.85
N LEU A 210 11.44 23.71 4.91
CA LEU A 210 10.08 23.40 5.37
C LEU A 210 9.03 23.48 4.26
N MET A 211 9.09 24.50 3.39
CA MET A 211 8.16 24.65 2.27
C MET A 211 8.29 23.53 1.24
N VAL A 212 9.51 23.05 0.97
CA VAL A 212 9.77 21.93 0.06
C VAL A 212 9.29 20.62 0.69
N THR A 213 9.54 20.40 1.98
CA THR A 213 9.05 19.23 2.71
C THR A 213 7.52 19.18 2.77
N PHE A 214 6.86 20.33 2.96
CA PHE A 214 5.40 20.42 2.95
C PHE A 214 4.83 20.07 1.57
N LEU A 215 5.41 20.63 0.49
CA LEU A 215 5.02 20.31 -0.87
C LEU A 215 5.26 18.82 -1.19
N ALA A 216 6.42 18.29 -0.80
CA ALA A 216 6.75 16.88 -0.98
C ALA A 216 5.78 15.96 -0.24
N SER A 217 5.36 16.32 0.99
CA SER A 217 4.35 15.59 1.74
C SER A 217 2.99 15.62 1.03
N ALA A 218 2.56 16.78 0.53
CA ALA A 218 1.30 16.89 -0.22
C ALA A 218 1.30 16.01 -1.49
N ILE A 219 2.42 16.00 -2.25
CA ILE A 219 2.59 15.12 -3.42
C ILE A 219 2.58 13.66 -2.99
N TRP A 220 3.27 13.32 -1.91
CA TRP A 220 3.33 11.95 -1.39
C TRP A 220 1.95 11.44 -0.97
N LEU A 221 1.15 12.25 -0.25
CA LEU A 221 -0.22 11.91 0.12
C LEU A 221 -1.11 11.67 -1.11
N PHE A 222 -0.95 12.48 -2.16
CA PHE A 222 -1.65 12.29 -3.42
C PHE A 222 -1.26 10.97 -4.09
N VAL A 223 0.04 10.67 -4.17
CA VAL A 223 0.55 9.41 -4.72
C VAL A 223 0.00 8.22 -3.93
N CYS A 224 0.02 8.26 -2.59
CA CYS A 224 -0.55 7.20 -1.76
C CYS A 224 -2.04 6.97 -2.04
N ALA A 225 -2.84 8.04 -2.20
CA ALA A 225 -4.25 7.89 -2.56
C ALA A 225 -4.43 7.19 -3.92
N VAL A 226 -3.61 7.54 -4.92
CA VAL A 226 -3.61 6.89 -6.23
C VAL A 226 -3.19 5.42 -6.11
N GLU A 227 -2.16 5.10 -5.34
CA GLU A 227 -1.69 3.72 -5.12
C GLU A 227 -2.77 2.84 -4.48
N ILE A 228 -3.48 3.36 -3.48
CA ILE A 228 -4.59 2.65 -2.83
C ILE A 228 -5.73 2.40 -3.86
N CYS A 229 -6.03 3.38 -4.71
CA CYS A 229 -6.99 3.20 -5.80
C CYS A 229 -6.52 2.18 -6.84
N ILE A 230 -5.24 2.19 -7.24
CA ILE A 230 -4.65 1.21 -8.16
C ILE A 230 -4.80 -0.20 -7.58
N LEU A 231 -4.47 -0.39 -6.31
CA LEU A 231 -4.61 -1.67 -5.61
C LEU A 231 -6.06 -2.14 -5.58
N SER A 232 -7.00 -1.22 -5.30
CA SER A 232 -8.44 -1.50 -5.28
C SER A 232 -8.97 -1.94 -6.63
N LEU A 233 -8.68 -1.16 -7.68
CA LEU A 233 -9.13 -1.44 -9.04
C LEU A 233 -8.51 -2.74 -9.58
N SER A 234 -7.25 -2.99 -9.26
CA SER A 234 -6.58 -4.25 -9.61
C SER A 234 -7.30 -5.45 -8.98
N TYR A 235 -7.67 -5.33 -7.70
CA TYR A 235 -8.42 -6.37 -6.99
C TYR A 235 -9.82 -6.59 -7.60
N GLN A 236 -10.54 -5.52 -7.91
CA GLN A 236 -11.88 -5.58 -8.50
C GLN A 236 -11.85 -6.26 -9.88
N TRP A 237 -10.88 -5.91 -10.72
CA TRP A 237 -10.73 -6.51 -12.05
C TRP A 237 -10.46 -8.02 -11.96
N ILE A 238 -9.59 -8.45 -11.03
CA ILE A 238 -9.28 -9.87 -10.82
C ILE A 238 -10.55 -10.64 -10.43
N ILE A 239 -11.35 -10.12 -9.49
CA ILE A 239 -12.59 -10.79 -9.07
C ILE A 239 -13.63 -10.86 -10.18
N GLN A 240 -13.83 -9.75 -10.90
CA GLN A 240 -14.81 -9.71 -11.99
C GLN A 240 -14.47 -10.73 -13.07
N ARG A 241 -13.18 -10.92 -13.33
CA ARG A 241 -12.70 -11.93 -14.25
C ARG A 241 -12.89 -13.36 -13.75
N GLU A 242 -12.49 -13.65 -12.50
CA GLU A 242 -12.74 -14.96 -11.89
C GLU A 242 -14.23 -15.34 -11.97
N ALA A 243 -15.13 -14.38 -11.70
CA ALA A 243 -16.57 -14.58 -11.80
C ALA A 243 -17.06 -14.78 -13.25
N ALA A 244 -16.44 -14.14 -14.23
CA ALA A 244 -16.76 -14.31 -15.65
C ALA A 244 -16.31 -15.68 -16.17
N GLU A 245 -15.11 -16.11 -15.80
CA GLU A 245 -14.56 -17.44 -16.13
C GLU A 245 -15.42 -18.55 -15.53
N GLN A 246 -15.81 -18.45 -14.24
CA GLN A 246 -16.73 -19.40 -13.62
C GLN A 246 -18.11 -19.45 -14.30
N LYS A 247 -18.65 -18.31 -14.74
CA LYS A 247 -19.92 -18.27 -15.48
C LYS A 247 -19.81 -18.90 -16.88
N LEU A 248 -18.66 -18.78 -17.52
CA LEU A 248 -18.39 -19.42 -18.81
C LEU A 248 -18.26 -20.94 -18.65
N GLU A 249 -17.51 -21.38 -17.65
CA GLU A 249 -17.35 -22.81 -17.31
C GLU A 249 -18.69 -23.46 -16.98
N ASN A 250 -19.51 -22.83 -16.13
CA ASN A 250 -20.86 -23.32 -15.81
C ASN A 250 -21.86 -23.29 -16.98
N ARG A 251 -21.56 -22.56 -18.06
CA ARG A 251 -22.39 -22.51 -19.28
C ARG A 251 -21.99 -23.55 -20.33
N VAL A 252 -20.83 -24.18 -20.18
CA VAL A 252 -20.43 -25.33 -20.99
C VAL A 252 -20.82 -26.57 -20.18
N PRO A 253 -22.05 -27.11 -20.31
CA PRO A 253 -22.33 -28.43 -19.75
C PRO A 253 -21.30 -29.40 -20.35
N GLU A 254 -20.72 -30.25 -19.51
CA GLU A 254 -19.83 -31.33 -19.92
C GLU A 254 -20.54 -32.18 -20.99
N PHE A 255 -20.35 -31.83 -22.25
CA PHE A 255 -20.65 -32.68 -23.39
C PHE A 255 -19.46 -33.60 -23.60
N ASN A 256 -19.18 -34.44 -22.60
CA ASN A 256 -18.27 -35.58 -22.72
C ASN A 256 -18.86 -36.71 -21.85
N ALA A 257 -19.84 -37.38 -22.43
CA ALA A 257 -20.17 -38.78 -22.12
C ALA A 257 -19.29 -39.68 -23.02
#